data_AF-A0A497NDK9-F1
#
_entry.id   AF-A0A497NDK9-F1
#
_cell.length_a   1.000
_cell.length_b   1.000
_cell.length_c   1.000
_cell.angle_alpha   90.00
_cell.angle_beta   90.00
_cell.angle_gamma   90.00
#
_symmetry.space_group_name_H-M   'P 1'
#
loop_
_entity.id
_entity.type
_entity.pdbx_description
1 polymer ?
#
loop_
_entity_poly.entity_id
_entity_poly.type
_entity_poly.pdbx_seq_one_letter_code
_entity_poly.pdbx_strand_id
1 'polypeptide(L)'
;GGRKTGYTLIGAITQQGVKVSVDARMPNRLIAEALRQGVLPGFESYHLLEVEPIFKGSRLDLLAEAPGRKLLIEVKSCTLAKNRTALFPDAPTLRGRRHLETLVKALREGFEAAIFFVSQRDDVSRFKPNRETDPALAEALKKACLEGVKVHAFKAMFDGLKLKLLSGIPVEV
;
A
#
# COMPACT_ATOMS: atom_id res chain seq x y z
N GLY A 1 22.33 -11.00 -17.28
CA GLY A 1 21.78 -10.98 -15.91
C GLY A 1 20.95 -12.23 -15.69
N GLY A 2 21.32 -13.07 -14.72
CA GLY A 2 20.83 -14.44 -14.55
C GLY A 2 19.37 -14.56 -14.13
N ARG A 3 18.45 -14.58 -15.10
CA ARG A 3 17.06 -15.00 -14.87
C ARG A 3 16.92 -16.50 -15.06
N LYS A 4 16.31 -17.18 -14.09
CA LYS A 4 15.96 -18.61 -14.19
C LYS A 4 14.78 -18.88 -15.14
N THR A 5 13.95 -17.88 -15.44
CA THR A 5 12.78 -17.99 -16.31
C THR A 5 12.78 -16.91 -17.40
N GLY A 6 12.29 -17.26 -18.60
CA GLY A 6 12.14 -16.32 -19.72
C GLY A 6 10.91 -15.41 -19.64
N TYR A 7 9.99 -15.68 -18.71
CA TYR A 7 8.71 -14.99 -18.59
C TYR A 7 8.48 -14.47 -17.18
N THR A 8 7.67 -13.41 -17.06
CA THR A 8 7.19 -12.83 -15.80
C THR A 8 5.66 -12.79 -15.84
N LEU A 9 5.02 -13.34 -14.82
CA LEU A 9 3.58 -13.20 -14.65
C LEU A 9 3.26 -11.77 -14.21
N ILE A 10 2.53 -11.02 -15.04
CA ILE A 10 2.20 -9.61 -14.78
C ILE A 10 0.75 -9.41 -14.33
N GLY A 11 -0.16 -10.33 -14.68
CA GLY A 11 -1.55 -10.25 -14.28
C GLY A 11 -2.34 -11.50 -14.59
N ALA A 12 -3.59 -11.49 -14.16
CA ALA A 12 -4.57 -12.55 -14.37
C ALA A 12 -5.95 -11.95 -14.66
N ILE A 13 -6.85 -12.76 -15.21
CA ILE A 13 -8.26 -12.44 -15.37
C ILE A 13 -9.04 -13.37 -14.44
N THR A 14 -9.89 -12.82 -13.58
CA THR A 14 -10.74 -13.63 -12.69
C THR A 14 -11.80 -14.39 -13.50
N GLN A 15 -12.45 -15.38 -12.88
CA GLN A 15 -13.59 -16.06 -13.50
C GLN A 15 -14.73 -15.10 -13.89
N GLN A 16 -14.82 -13.95 -13.21
CA GLN A 16 -15.80 -12.89 -13.48
C GLN A 16 -15.30 -11.87 -14.53
N GLY A 17 -14.18 -12.12 -15.19
CA GLY A 17 -13.64 -11.24 -16.24
C GLY A 17 -12.84 -10.03 -15.74
N VAL A 18 -12.55 -9.93 -14.44
CA VAL A 18 -11.81 -8.79 -13.87
C VAL A 18 -10.32 -8.95 -14.12
N LYS A 19 -9.68 -7.95 -14.72
CA LYS A 19 -8.23 -7.89 -14.88
C LYS A 19 -7.57 -7.46 -13.57
N VAL A 20 -6.58 -8.22 -13.13
CA VAL A 20 -5.85 -7.98 -11.89
C VAL A 20 -4.36 -8.03 -12.18
N SER A 21 -3.61 -6.98 -11.83
CA SER A 21 -2.14 -7.06 -11.81
C SER A 21 -1.70 -7.88 -10.60
N VAL A 22 -0.78 -8.82 -10.81
CA VAL A 22 -0.19 -9.63 -9.73
C VAL A 22 1.24 -9.24 -9.41
N ASP A 23 1.77 -8.18 -10.05
CA ASP A 23 3.10 -7.67 -9.74
C ASP A 23 3.07 -6.86 -8.44
N ALA A 24 3.47 -7.50 -7.34
CA ALA A 24 3.50 -6.88 -6.01
C ALA A 24 4.43 -5.65 -5.91
N ARG A 25 5.31 -5.41 -6.90
CA ARG A 25 6.22 -4.25 -6.92
C ARG A 25 5.58 -3.00 -7.52
N MET A 26 4.52 -3.16 -8.32
CA MET A 26 3.88 -2.05 -9.02
C MET A 26 3.20 -1.05 -8.08
N PRO A 27 2.51 -1.45 -6.99
CA PRO A 27 1.97 -0.53 -5.99
C PRO A 27 2.95 0.51 -5.48
N ASN A 28 4.13 0.09 -5.01
CA ASN A 28 5.14 1.02 -4.49
C ASN A 28 5.58 2.01 -5.58
N ARG A 29 5.83 1.51 -6.79
CA ARG A 29 6.17 2.36 -7.95
C ARG A 29 5.09 3.40 -8.27
N LEU A 30 3.81 3.02 -8.20
CA LEU A 30 2.71 3.94 -8.46
C LEU A 30 2.62 5.07 -7.42
N ILE A 31 2.77 4.73 -6.14
CA ILE A 31 2.75 5.74 -5.07
C ILE A 31 3.97 6.66 -5.20
N ALA A 32 5.16 6.10 -5.44
CA ALA A 32 6.37 6.89 -5.65
C ALA A 32 6.25 7.83 -6.86
N GLU A 33 5.70 7.36 -7.97
CA GLU A 33 5.47 8.17 -9.19
C GLU A 33 4.46 9.29 -8.92
N ALA A 34 3.35 8.99 -8.25
CA ALA A 34 2.34 9.98 -7.90
C ALA A 34 2.88 11.07 -6.97
N LEU A 35 3.77 10.71 -6.01
CA LEU A 35 4.48 11.69 -5.16
C LEU A 35 5.46 12.55 -5.97
N ARG A 36 6.23 11.96 -6.89
CA ARG A 36 7.15 12.74 -7.76
C ARG A 36 6.41 13.76 -8.61
N GLN A 37 5.23 13.38 -9.11
CA GLN A 37 4.41 14.24 -9.96
C GLN A 37 3.53 15.21 -9.17
N GLY A 38 3.45 15.10 -7.84
CA GLY A 38 2.57 15.92 -7.02
C GLY A 38 1.08 15.65 -7.24
N VAL A 39 0.73 14.46 -7.72
CA VAL A 39 -0.66 14.07 -8.07
C VAL A 39 -1.24 12.99 -7.15
N LEU A 40 -0.54 12.64 -6.07
CA LEU A 40 -1.05 11.69 -5.08
C LEU A 40 -2.17 12.36 -4.27
N PRO A 41 -3.44 11.88 -4.36
CA PRO A 41 -4.57 12.57 -3.72
C PRO A 41 -4.41 12.69 -2.20
N GLY A 42 -4.50 13.92 -1.69
CA GLY A 42 -4.34 14.25 -0.26
C GLY A 42 -2.89 14.37 0.21
N PHE A 43 -1.92 14.24 -0.70
CA PHE A 43 -0.48 14.33 -0.45
C PHE A 43 0.24 15.21 -1.48
N GLU A 44 -0.49 16.11 -2.15
CA GLU A 44 0.02 16.98 -3.22
C GLU A 44 1.14 17.93 -2.74
N SER A 45 1.17 18.26 -1.45
CA SER A 45 2.23 19.07 -0.84
C SER A 45 3.51 18.29 -0.51
N TYR A 46 3.53 16.97 -0.72
CA TYR A 46 4.68 16.13 -0.41
C TYR A 46 5.45 15.78 -1.67
N HIS A 47 6.78 15.80 -1.55
CA HIS A 47 7.70 15.37 -2.58
C HIS A 47 8.45 14.12 -2.12
N LEU A 48 8.71 13.20 -3.05
CA LEU A 48 9.46 12.00 -2.74
C LEU A 48 10.93 12.37 -2.46
N LEU A 49 11.41 12.01 -1.27
CA LEU A 49 12.78 12.27 -0.83
C LEU A 49 13.67 11.03 -1.01
N GLU A 50 13.19 9.86 -0.59
CA GLU A 50 13.97 8.61 -0.60
C GLU A 50 13.08 7.40 -0.88
N VAL A 51 13.64 6.41 -1.59
CA VAL A 51 13.02 5.09 -1.79
C VAL A 51 13.76 4.05 -0.94
N GLU A 52 13.02 3.11 -0.35
CA GLU A 52 13.54 2.10 0.56
C GLU A 52 14.31 2.63 1.81
N PRO A 53 13.86 3.71 2.49
CA PRO A 53 14.56 4.24 3.65
C PRO A 53 14.63 3.22 4.81
N ILE A 54 15.74 3.22 5.53
CA ILE A 54 15.91 2.41 6.75
C ILE A 54 15.58 3.29 7.97
N PHE A 55 14.56 2.88 8.74
CA PHE A 55 14.17 3.52 9.99
C PHE A 55 14.13 2.51 11.14
N LYS A 56 14.93 2.76 12.18
CA LYS A 56 15.06 1.91 13.39
C LYS A 56 15.25 0.41 13.04
N GLY A 57 16.07 0.12 12.02
CA GLY A 57 16.36 -1.24 11.55
C GLY A 57 15.29 -1.89 10.66
N SER A 58 14.17 -1.21 10.39
CA SER A 58 13.14 -1.63 9.44
C SER A 58 13.29 -0.86 8.13
N ARG A 59 13.20 -1.56 7.00
CA ARG A 59 13.12 -0.92 5.68
C ARG A 59 11.65 -0.65 5.36
N LEU A 60 11.32 0.63 5.18
CA LEU A 60 10.01 1.09 4.71
C LEU A 60 10.08 1.36 3.21
N ASP A 61 8.95 1.63 2.56
CA ASP A 61 8.92 1.76 1.10
C ASP A 61 9.39 3.13 0.63
N LEU A 62 8.93 4.22 1.27
CA LEU A 62 9.21 5.59 0.82
C LEU A 62 9.36 6.55 2.01
N LEU A 63 10.18 7.58 1.81
CA LEU A 63 10.22 8.79 2.63
C LEU A 63 9.85 9.97 1.73
N ALA A 64 8.86 10.74 2.16
CA ALA A 64 8.45 11.97 1.50
C ALA A 64 8.60 13.16 2.45
N GLU A 65 8.67 14.36 1.89
CA GLU A 65 8.78 15.60 2.66
C GLU A 65 7.82 16.67 2.16
N ALA A 66 7.33 17.46 3.10
CA ALA A 66 6.65 18.72 2.88
C ALA A 66 7.35 19.78 3.77
N PRO A 67 7.10 21.09 3.60
CA PRO A 67 7.72 22.11 4.44
C PRO A 67 7.59 21.81 5.95
N GLY A 68 8.74 21.57 6.60
CA GLY A 68 8.85 21.25 8.03
C GLY A 68 8.37 19.86 8.45
N ARG A 69 8.01 18.96 7.52
CA ARG A 69 7.37 17.67 7.82
C ARG A 69 7.98 16.54 6.99
N LYS A 70 8.34 15.44 7.65
CA LYS A 70 8.80 14.21 6.99
C LYS A 70 7.77 13.11 7.19
N LEU A 71 7.46 12.39 6.13
CA LEU A 71 6.43 11.36 6.07
C LEU A 71 7.06 10.01 5.67
N LEU A 72 7.05 9.06 6.59
CA LEU A 72 7.43 7.67 6.32
C LEU A 72 6.23 6.89 5.81
N ILE A 73 6.43 6.14 4.72
CA ILE A 73 5.35 5.49 3.97
C ILE A 73 5.65 4.01 3.79
N GLU A 74 4.64 3.19 4.07
CA GLU A 74 4.58 1.79 3.68
C GLU A 74 3.48 1.57 2.62
N VAL A 75 3.73 0.73 1.62
CA VAL A 75 2.79 0.41 0.54
C VAL A 75 2.52 -1.09 0.51
N LYS A 76 1.24 -1.47 0.56
CA LYS A 76 0.78 -2.86 0.52
C LYS A 76 0.06 -3.15 -0.78
N SER A 77 0.48 -4.24 -1.43
CA SER A 77 -0.19 -4.82 -2.58
C SER A 77 -1.44 -5.58 -2.14
N CYS A 78 -2.59 -5.23 -2.71
CA CYS A 78 -3.86 -5.92 -2.45
C CYS A 78 -4.45 -6.47 -3.76
N THR A 79 -4.67 -7.77 -3.83
CA THR A 79 -5.31 -8.44 -4.99
C THR A 79 -6.59 -9.19 -4.59
N LEU A 80 -6.67 -9.61 -3.32
CA LEU A 80 -7.85 -10.24 -2.74
C LEU A 80 -9.02 -9.26 -2.67
N ALA A 81 -10.17 -9.70 -3.18
CA ALA A 81 -11.42 -8.96 -3.03
C ALA A 81 -12.61 -9.90 -2.83
N LYS A 82 -13.56 -9.46 -2.00
CA LYS A 82 -14.84 -10.14 -1.72
C LYS A 82 -15.95 -9.10 -1.71
N ASN A 83 -17.03 -9.30 -2.45
CA ASN A 83 -18.18 -8.38 -2.50
C ASN A 83 -17.76 -6.90 -2.70
N ARG A 84 -16.93 -6.63 -3.72
CA ARG A 84 -16.37 -5.30 -4.05
C ARG A 84 -15.54 -4.66 -2.93
N THR A 85 -15.08 -5.45 -1.96
CA THR A 85 -14.22 -5.01 -0.86
C THR A 85 -12.82 -5.55 -1.09
N ALA A 86 -11.83 -4.67 -1.20
CA ALA A 86 -10.42 -5.05 -1.17
C ALA A 86 -10.05 -5.51 0.24
N LEU A 87 -9.30 -6.61 0.34
CA LEU A 87 -8.92 -7.23 1.61
C LEU A 87 -7.41 -7.41 1.69
N PHE A 88 -6.84 -7.17 2.87
CA PHE A 88 -5.44 -7.46 3.16
C PHE A 88 -5.25 -7.96 4.60
N PRO A 89 -4.48 -9.04 4.84
CA PRO A 89 -3.69 -9.76 3.85
C PRO A 89 -4.48 -10.94 3.25
N ASP A 90 -3.89 -11.61 2.26
CA ASP A 90 -4.36 -12.88 1.70
C ASP A 90 -3.79 -14.11 2.42
N ALA A 91 -2.70 -13.94 3.18
CA ALA A 91 -2.14 -14.90 4.11
C ALA A 91 -1.59 -14.20 5.37
N PRO A 92 -1.51 -14.88 6.54
CA PRO A 92 -0.96 -14.29 7.76
C PRO A 92 0.43 -13.67 7.56
N THR A 93 0.68 -12.47 8.09
CA THR A 93 1.93 -11.74 7.85
C THR A 93 2.49 -11.06 9.10
N LEU A 94 3.54 -11.67 9.66
CA LEU A 94 4.34 -11.05 10.73
C LEU A 94 5.07 -9.79 10.25
N ARG A 95 5.52 -9.75 8.99
CA ARG A 95 6.20 -8.59 8.42
C ARG A 95 5.29 -7.37 8.34
N GLY A 96 4.03 -7.57 7.93
CA GLY A 96 3.04 -6.49 7.91
C GLY A 96 2.84 -5.86 9.29
N ARG A 97 2.73 -6.69 10.34
CA ARG A 97 2.61 -6.22 11.73
C ARG A 97 3.83 -5.43 12.19
N ARG A 98 5.04 -5.93 11.93
CA ARG A 98 6.29 -5.23 12.27
C ARG A 98 6.38 -3.85 11.62
N HIS A 99 5.95 -3.72 10.37
CA HIS A 99 5.97 -2.42 9.68
C HIS A 99 4.96 -1.44 10.30
N LEU A 100 3.78 -1.89 10.73
CA LEU A 100 2.83 -1.03 11.47
C LEU A 100 3.43 -0.54 12.79
N GLU A 101 4.11 -1.40 13.54
CA GLU A 101 4.82 -0.99 14.76
C GLU A 101 5.93 0.02 14.48
N THR A 102 6.68 -0.16 13.38
CA THR A 102 7.68 0.80 12.92
C THR A 102 7.05 2.17 12.60
N LEU A 103 5.91 2.20 11.91
CA LEU A 103 5.19 3.44 11.61
C LEU A 103 4.71 4.15 12.89
N VAL A 104 4.20 3.40 13.88
CA VAL A 104 3.83 3.98 15.18
C VAL A 104 5.06 4.56 15.90
N LYS A 105 6.22 3.89 15.84
CA LYS A 105 7.47 4.42 16.40
C LYS A 105 7.92 5.69 15.68
N ALA A 106 7.71 5.79 14.37
CA ALA A 106 8.06 6.98 13.59
C ALA A 106 7.32 8.24 14.09
N LEU A 107 6.03 8.11 14.43
CA LEU A 107 5.25 9.20 15.00
C LEU A 107 5.88 9.78 16.28
N ARG A 108 6.43 8.91 17.14
CA ARG A 108 7.07 9.30 18.41
C ARG A 108 8.40 10.04 18.23
N GLU A 109 8.99 9.90 17.05
CA GLU A 109 10.27 10.52 16.68
C GLU A 109 10.05 11.79 15.83
N GLY A 110 8.82 12.29 15.76
CA GLY A 110 8.46 13.53 15.06
C GLY A 110 8.22 13.38 13.56
N PHE A 111 8.18 12.15 13.03
CA PHE A 111 7.75 11.90 11.65
C PHE A 111 6.23 11.84 11.58
N GLU A 112 5.68 12.16 10.43
CA GLU A 112 4.37 11.63 10.03
C GLU A 112 4.54 10.20 9.52
N ALA A 113 3.48 9.40 9.59
CA ALA A 113 3.48 8.02 9.13
C ALA A 113 2.21 7.69 8.33
N ALA A 114 2.35 7.00 7.21
CA ALA A 114 1.23 6.54 6.40
C ALA A 114 1.43 5.09 5.92
N ILE A 115 0.31 4.38 5.78
CA ILE A 115 0.25 3.10 5.08
C ILE A 115 -0.78 3.18 3.95
N PHE A 116 -0.37 2.75 2.75
CA PHE A 116 -1.19 2.75 1.54
C PHE A 116 -1.50 1.33 1.12
N PHE A 117 -2.78 1.00 0.99
CA PHE A 117 -3.24 -0.26 0.40
C PHE A 117 -3.64 -0.01 -1.05
N VAL A 118 -2.89 -0.55 -2.00
CA VAL A 118 -3.20 -0.40 -3.43
C VAL A 118 -3.86 -1.67 -3.94
N SER A 119 -5.15 -1.59 -4.21
CA SER A 119 -5.89 -2.64 -4.89
C SER A 119 -5.52 -2.64 -6.37
N GLN A 120 -4.90 -3.72 -6.86
CA GLN A 120 -4.43 -3.84 -8.25
C GLN A 120 -5.54 -4.28 -9.22
N ARG A 121 -6.75 -3.81 -8.95
CA ARG A 121 -8.03 -4.07 -9.63
C ARG A 121 -8.98 -2.90 -9.36
N ASP A 122 -9.93 -2.63 -10.25
CA ASP A 122 -10.76 -1.43 -10.23
C ASP A 122 -12.24 -1.67 -9.87
N ASP A 123 -12.63 -2.94 -9.71
CA ASP A 123 -13.97 -3.40 -9.34
C ASP A 123 -14.27 -3.32 -7.84
N VAL A 124 -13.30 -2.91 -7.03
CA VAL A 124 -13.47 -2.65 -5.59
C VAL A 124 -13.94 -1.21 -5.32
N SER A 125 -14.68 -1.03 -4.24
CA SER A 125 -15.23 0.26 -3.82
C SER A 125 -14.92 0.65 -2.37
N ARG A 126 -14.26 -0.23 -1.60
CA ARG A 126 -13.83 -0.01 -0.21
C ARG A 126 -12.73 -0.99 0.16
N PHE A 127 -12.03 -0.71 1.25
CA PHE A 127 -10.98 -1.56 1.80
C PHE A 127 -11.29 -1.96 3.26
N LYS A 128 -10.95 -3.19 3.63
CA LYS A 128 -10.96 -3.69 5.01
C LYS A 128 -9.70 -4.52 5.30
N PRO A 129 -9.16 -4.50 6.54
CA PRO A 129 -8.24 -5.54 6.96
C PRO A 129 -8.97 -6.90 6.97
N ASN A 130 -8.31 -7.93 6.47
CA ASN A 130 -8.84 -9.28 6.41
C ASN A 130 -8.67 -9.97 7.77
N ARG A 131 -9.60 -9.67 8.70
CA ARG A 131 -9.60 -10.23 10.05
C ARG A 131 -9.73 -11.75 10.07
N GLU A 132 -10.43 -12.36 9.10
CA GLU A 132 -10.56 -13.82 9.01
C GLU A 132 -9.19 -14.48 8.78
N THR A 133 -8.33 -13.86 7.97
CA THR A 133 -7.00 -14.39 7.65
C THR A 133 -5.93 -14.01 8.67
N ASP A 134 -5.91 -12.77 9.15
CA ASP A 134 -4.94 -12.32 10.15
C ASP A 134 -5.58 -11.34 11.16
N PRO A 135 -6.21 -11.86 12.24
CA PRO A 135 -6.79 -11.02 13.29
C PRO A 135 -5.76 -10.10 13.94
N ALA A 136 -4.52 -10.56 14.09
CA ALA A 136 -3.46 -9.79 14.73
C ALA A 136 -3.03 -8.59 13.88
N LEU A 137 -3.00 -8.73 12.54
CA LEU A 137 -2.77 -7.58 11.65
C LEU A 137 -3.93 -6.59 11.72
N ALA A 138 -5.17 -7.07 11.73
CA ALA A 138 -6.34 -6.19 11.83
C ALA A 138 -6.31 -5.35 13.12
N GLU A 139 -6.01 -5.96 14.27
CA GLU A 139 -5.83 -5.23 15.53
C GLU A 139 -4.63 -4.27 15.49
N ALA A 140 -3.50 -4.69 14.91
CA ALA A 140 -2.33 -3.82 14.78
C ALA A 140 -2.63 -2.60 13.90
N LEU A 141 -3.39 -2.75 12.81
CA LEU A 141 -3.77 -1.66 11.92
C LEU A 141 -4.72 -0.69 12.62
N LYS A 142 -5.71 -1.21 13.36
CA LYS A 142 -6.61 -0.41 14.18
C LYS A 142 -5.87 0.40 15.22
N LYS A 143 -4.94 -0.24 15.96
CA LYS A 143 -4.09 0.43 16.92
C LYS A 143 -3.22 1.51 16.26
N ALA A 144 -2.57 1.20 15.14
CA ALA A 144 -1.75 2.16 14.41
C ALA A 144 -2.56 3.40 13.97
N CYS A 145 -3.79 3.19 13.49
CA CYS A 145 -4.71 4.26 13.13
C CYS A 145 -5.04 5.15 14.34
N LEU A 146 -5.35 4.55 15.50
CA LEU A 146 -5.63 5.29 16.74
C LEU A 146 -4.42 6.09 17.26
N GLU A 147 -3.19 5.62 17.02
CA GLU A 147 -1.96 6.34 17.38
C GLU A 147 -1.63 7.47 16.39
N GLY A 148 -2.33 7.57 15.26
CA GLY A 148 -2.17 8.64 14.27
C GLY A 148 -1.53 8.23 12.95
N VAL A 149 -1.29 6.93 12.69
CA VAL A 149 -0.84 6.47 11.38
C VAL A 149 -1.97 6.68 10.36
N LYS A 150 -1.68 7.43 9.29
CA LYS A 150 -2.65 7.68 8.22
C LYS A 150 -2.86 6.41 7.40
N VAL A 151 -4.09 5.93 7.30
CA VAL A 151 -4.43 4.71 6.53
C VAL A 151 -5.19 5.11 5.28
N HIS A 152 -4.61 4.81 4.12
CA HIS A 152 -5.23 5.10 2.83
C HIS A 152 -5.36 3.84 2.00
N ALA A 153 -6.41 3.78 1.19
CA ALA A 153 -6.56 2.74 0.18
C ALA A 153 -6.87 3.37 -1.17
N PHE A 154 -6.28 2.82 -2.23
CA PHE A 154 -6.50 3.21 -3.61
C PHE A 154 -6.88 1.99 -4.42
N LYS A 155 -7.64 2.21 -5.48
CA LYS A 155 -7.80 1.20 -6.53
C LYS A 155 -7.01 1.59 -7.77
N ALA A 156 -6.65 0.60 -8.55
CA ALA A 156 -5.90 0.78 -9.79
C ALA A 156 -6.51 -0.07 -10.89
N MET A 157 -6.55 0.49 -12.10
CA MET A 157 -7.00 -0.24 -13.28
C MET A 157 -5.80 -0.90 -13.96
N PHE A 158 -5.95 -2.19 -14.28
CA PHE A 158 -4.97 -2.96 -15.03
C PHE A 158 -5.52 -3.27 -16.43
N ASP A 159 -4.90 -2.74 -17.48
CA ASP A 159 -5.37 -2.94 -18.86
C ASP A 159 -4.89 -4.27 -19.49
N GLY A 160 -3.98 -4.98 -18.82
CA GLY A 160 -3.29 -6.17 -19.32
C GLY A 160 -1.79 -5.97 -19.52
N LEU A 161 -1.32 -4.71 -19.55
CA LEU A 161 0.07 -4.32 -19.72
C LEU A 161 0.52 -3.30 -18.68
N LYS A 162 -0.35 -2.34 -18.35
CA LYS A 162 -0.07 -1.21 -17.46
C LYS A 162 -1.06 -1.20 -16.31
N LEU A 163 -0.54 -0.80 -15.15
CA LEU A 163 -1.34 -0.49 -13.97
C LEU A 163 -1.41 1.03 -13.82
N LYS A 164 -2.62 1.57 -13.66
CA LYS A 164 -2.85 3.01 -13.46
C LYS A 164 -3.56 3.22 -12.13
N LEU A 165 -2.97 4.01 -11.24
CA LEU A 165 -3.62 4.44 -10.00
C LEU A 165 -4.87 5.26 -10.33
N LEU A 166 -5.98 4.96 -9.68
CA LEU A 166 -7.24 5.69 -9.80
C LEU A 166 -7.51 6.45 -8.50
N SER A 167 -8.78 6.51 -8.08
CA SER A 167 -9.22 7.20 -6.88
C SER A 167 -8.86 6.45 -5.59
N GLY A 168 -8.82 7.21 -4.50
CA GLY A 168 -8.95 6.65 -3.17
C GLY A 168 -10.28 5.89 -3.01
N ILE A 169 -10.29 4.89 -2.15
CA ILE A 169 -11.50 4.17 -1.71
C ILE A 169 -11.60 4.26 -0.19
N PRO A 170 -12.83 4.32 0.37
CA PRO A 170 -13.03 4.33 1.81
C PRO A 170 -12.33 3.16 2.51
N VAL A 171 -11.70 3.47 3.65
CA VAL A 171 -11.02 2.52 4.52
C VAL A 171 -11.91 2.28 5.75
N GLU A 172 -12.22 1.02 6.02
CA GLU A 172 -12.93 0.60 7.23
C GLU A 172 -11.97 -0.24 8.09
N VAL A 173 -11.45 0.36 9.17
CA VAL A 173 -10.48 -0.26 10.11
C VAL A 173 -11.16 -0.63 11.42
#